data_AF-A0A3Q2X5F7-F1
#
_entry.id   AF-A0A3Q2X5F7-F1
#
_cell.length_a   1.000
_cell.length_b   1.000
_cell.length_c   1.000
_cell.angle_alpha   90.00
_cell.angle_beta   90.00
_cell.angle_gamma   90.00
#
_symmetry.space_group_name_H-M   'P 1'
#
loop_
_entity.id
_entity.type
_entity.pdbx_description
1 polymer ?
#
loop_
_entity_poly.entity_id
_entity_poly.type
_entity_poly.pdbx_seq_one_letter_code
_entity_poly.pdbx_strand_id
1 'polypeptide(L)'
;KEYATRDGQCCPMCQEGTVVQRDCTAYSGTRCRSCDLGTFMNQLNGLSNCFPCTTCDTGHGLFVKRNCTAKTDTVCDVLNGYYCKRLIDSNGCSLAEKHSQCEAGQRIKESGTSRSDTVCEDCQPGFFSKDGVKCTAWKTAVPHHIICNNIGITLYTVCRYSKNMCLYPSVYDKESKPCMSECKSSVQLKMELLQQLPVNTGRKHAGKLFGKK
;
A
#
# COMPACT_ATOMS: atom_id res chain seq x y z
N LYS A 1 32.73 -9.65 33.43
CA LYS A 1 31.33 -9.45 33.85
C LYS A 1 30.77 -10.78 34.32
N GLU A 2 29.93 -10.76 35.34
CA GLU A 2 29.44 -11.96 36.03
C GLU A 2 27.91 -11.89 36.18
N TYR A 3 27.27 -13.04 36.32
CA TYR A 3 25.85 -13.16 36.64
C TYR A 3 25.67 -13.93 37.95
N ALA A 4 24.60 -13.64 38.69
CA ALA A 4 24.27 -14.38 39.90
C ALA A 4 23.47 -15.64 39.54
N THR A 5 23.91 -16.78 40.06
CA THR A 5 23.15 -18.03 40.04
C THR A 5 22.00 -17.99 41.06
N ARG A 6 21.12 -18.99 41.04
CA ARG A 6 20.02 -19.10 42.01
C ARG A 6 20.50 -19.22 43.45
N ASP A 7 21.67 -19.82 43.64
CA ASP A 7 22.29 -20.01 44.96
C ASP A 7 23.13 -18.79 45.39
N GLY A 8 23.07 -17.68 44.63
CA GLY A 8 23.76 -16.44 44.95
C GLY A 8 25.25 -16.42 44.61
N GLN A 9 25.79 -17.49 44.02
CA GLN A 9 27.17 -17.52 43.53
C GLN A 9 27.31 -16.67 42.26
N CYS A 10 28.33 -15.81 42.21
CA CYS A 10 28.69 -15.07 41.01
C CYS A 10 29.48 -15.95 40.04
N CYS A 11 29.00 -16.05 38.80
CA CYS A 11 29.60 -16.86 37.75
C CYS A 11 30.02 -16.01 36.54
N PRO A 12 31.13 -16.34 35.86
CA PRO A 12 31.53 -15.68 34.62
C PRO A 12 30.44 -15.77 33.54
N MET A 13 30.15 -14.67 32.85
CA MET A 13 29.17 -14.66 31.77
C MET A 13 29.65 -15.41 30.51
N CYS A 14 28.69 -15.97 29.77
CA CYS A 14 28.91 -16.51 28.43
C CYS A 14 29.10 -15.39 27.40
N GLN A 15 29.87 -15.67 26.35
CA GLN A 15 30.15 -14.74 25.26
C GLN A 15 28.97 -14.64 24.29
N GLU A 16 28.98 -13.61 23.43
CA GLU A 16 28.07 -13.53 22.29
C GLU A 16 28.07 -14.82 21.46
N GLY A 17 26.90 -15.21 20.95
CA GLY A 17 26.71 -16.48 20.26
C GLY A 17 26.52 -17.69 21.17
N THR A 18 26.60 -17.50 22.49
CA THR A 18 26.49 -18.60 23.46
C THR A 18 25.63 -18.23 24.67
N VAL A 19 25.07 -19.25 25.31
CA VAL A 19 24.24 -19.16 26.52
C VAL A 19 24.64 -20.21 27.54
N VAL A 20 24.27 -20.01 28.79
CA VAL A 20 24.58 -20.91 29.91
C VAL A 20 23.96 -22.28 29.66
N GLN A 21 24.80 -23.29 29.55
CA GLN A 21 24.41 -24.70 29.54
C GLN A 21 24.44 -25.27 30.97
N ARG A 22 25.44 -24.87 31.76
CA ARG A 22 25.57 -25.23 33.16
C ARG A 22 26.27 -24.10 33.90
N ASP A 23 25.77 -23.78 35.08
CA ASP A 23 26.38 -22.81 35.98
C ASP A 23 27.81 -23.22 36.35
N CYS A 24 28.61 -22.21 36.71
CA CYS A 24 29.94 -22.43 37.25
C CYS A 24 29.86 -23.18 38.60
N THR A 25 30.99 -23.76 39.01
CA THR A 25 31.15 -24.32 40.37
C THR A 25 32.28 -23.58 41.07
N ALA A 26 32.53 -23.88 42.34
CA ALA A 26 33.68 -23.34 43.08
C ALA A 26 35.04 -23.61 42.39
N TYR A 27 35.12 -24.60 41.50
CA TYR A 27 36.37 -25.05 40.87
C TYR A 27 36.36 -24.99 39.34
N SER A 28 35.24 -24.65 38.71
CA SER A 28 35.13 -24.61 37.24
C SER A 28 34.28 -23.43 36.78
N GLY A 29 34.65 -22.83 35.65
CA GLY A 29 33.90 -21.73 35.05
C GLY A 29 32.55 -22.18 34.46
N THR A 30 31.73 -21.21 34.08
CA THR A 30 30.44 -21.43 33.42
C THR A 30 30.61 -22.21 32.13
N ARG A 31 29.82 -23.26 31.95
CA ARG A 31 29.78 -24.00 30.69
C ARG A 31 28.76 -23.37 29.76
N CYS A 32 29.22 -22.89 28.61
CA CYS A 32 28.39 -22.24 27.61
C CYS A 32 28.11 -23.18 26.43
N ARG A 33 26.93 -23.07 25.83
CA ARG A 33 26.57 -23.72 24.55
C ARG A 33 26.28 -22.67 23.49
N SER A 34 26.55 -22.99 22.23
CA SER A 34 26.19 -22.14 21.10
C SER A 34 24.67 -22.00 20.93
N CYS A 35 24.24 -20.87 20.39
CA CYS A 35 22.85 -20.68 19.96
C CYS A 35 22.51 -21.64 18.82
N ASP A 36 21.30 -22.19 18.88
CA ASP A 36 20.75 -23.07 17.85
C ASP A 36 20.34 -22.25 16.61
N LEU A 37 20.21 -22.91 15.46
CA LEU A 37 19.74 -22.26 14.23
C LEU A 37 18.38 -21.58 14.46
N GLY A 38 18.24 -20.34 13.98
CA GLY A 38 17.04 -19.52 14.22
C GLY A 38 17.06 -18.76 15.55
N THR A 39 18.16 -18.79 16.29
CA THR A 39 18.34 -17.97 17.51
C THR A 39 19.70 -17.26 17.54
N PHE A 40 19.80 -16.17 18.32
CA PHE A 40 21.02 -15.39 18.48
C PHE A 40 21.21 -14.83 19.88
N MET A 41 22.43 -14.42 20.20
CA MET A 41 22.80 -13.72 21.43
C MET A 41 23.91 -12.73 21.13
N ASN A 42 23.60 -11.43 21.14
CA ASN A 42 24.52 -10.36 20.74
C ASN A 42 25.29 -9.72 21.90
N GLN A 43 25.20 -10.30 23.10
CA GLN A 43 25.79 -9.73 24.32
C GLN A 43 26.40 -10.81 25.21
N LEU A 44 27.35 -10.40 26.06
CA LEU A 44 27.73 -11.21 27.21
C LEU A 44 26.52 -11.37 28.12
N ASN A 45 26.26 -12.61 28.56
CA ASN A 45 25.03 -12.94 29.24
C ASN A 45 25.20 -14.07 30.27
N GLY A 46 24.24 -14.17 31.18
CA GLY A 46 24.02 -15.32 32.07
C GLY A 46 22.70 -16.02 31.79
N LEU A 47 22.19 -15.93 30.55
CA LEU A 47 20.90 -16.48 30.15
C LEU A 47 21.04 -17.94 29.75
N SER A 48 19.96 -18.72 29.87
CA SER A 48 19.92 -20.13 29.47
C SER A 48 19.46 -20.35 28.01
N ASN A 49 18.82 -19.33 27.43
CA ASN A 49 18.22 -19.39 26.10
C ASN A 49 18.64 -18.18 25.25
N CYS A 50 18.84 -18.42 23.97
CA CYS A 50 19.09 -17.39 22.97
C CYS A 50 17.79 -16.69 22.57
N PHE A 51 17.90 -15.49 22.01
CA PHE A 51 16.75 -14.77 21.46
C PHE A 51 16.35 -15.36 20.11
N PRO A 52 15.05 -15.47 19.79
CA PRO A 52 14.63 -15.87 18.45
C PRO A 52 15.04 -14.80 17.43
N CYS A 53 15.47 -15.24 16.25
CA CYS A 53 15.77 -14.32 15.16
C CYS A 53 14.50 -13.65 14.63
N THR A 54 14.60 -12.39 14.23
CA THR A 54 13.55 -11.65 13.54
C THR A 54 13.22 -12.30 12.19
N THR A 55 11.94 -12.38 11.88
CA THR A 55 11.44 -12.89 10.59
C THR A 55 11.07 -11.73 9.67
N CYS A 56 11.57 -11.75 8.43
CA CYS A 56 11.19 -10.75 7.42
C CYS A 56 10.00 -11.27 6.61
N ASP A 57 8.81 -10.75 6.89
CA ASP A 57 7.59 -11.18 6.22
C ASP A 57 7.45 -10.54 4.83
N THR A 58 7.60 -11.35 3.79
CA THR A 58 7.42 -10.94 2.39
C THR A 58 6.00 -10.48 2.07
N GLY A 59 4.98 -11.01 2.77
CA GLY A 59 3.59 -10.56 2.63
C GLY A 59 3.39 -9.12 3.11
N HIS A 60 4.26 -8.66 4.01
CA HIS A 60 4.26 -7.29 4.53
C HIS A 60 5.35 -6.42 3.88
N GLY A 61 5.88 -6.82 2.72
CA GLY A 61 6.82 -5.98 1.97
C GLY A 61 8.25 -5.98 2.52
N LEU A 62 8.63 -6.97 3.32
CA LEU A 62 9.99 -7.10 3.86
C LEU A 62 10.72 -8.29 3.25
N PHE A 63 12.04 -8.18 3.11
CA PHE A 63 12.91 -9.29 2.71
C PHE A 63 14.16 -9.34 3.59
N VAL A 64 14.78 -10.52 3.65
CA VAL A 64 16.02 -10.71 4.41
C VAL A 64 17.18 -10.07 3.66
N LYS A 65 17.72 -8.98 4.20
CA LYS A 65 18.95 -8.33 3.72
C LYS A 65 20.20 -8.98 4.29
N ARG A 66 20.14 -9.36 5.58
CA ARG A 66 21.21 -10.08 6.25
C ARG A 66 20.61 -11.22 7.09
N ASN A 67 21.13 -12.42 6.88
CA ASN A 67 20.72 -13.59 7.64
C ASN A 67 21.11 -13.47 9.11
N CYS A 68 20.31 -14.10 9.96
CA CYS A 68 20.65 -14.30 11.35
C CYS A 68 21.91 -15.18 11.50
N THR A 69 22.68 -14.92 12.54
CA THR A 69 23.79 -15.77 12.98
C THR A 69 23.65 -16.02 14.48
N ALA A 70 24.43 -16.94 15.06
CA ALA A 70 24.43 -17.12 16.51
C ALA A 70 24.67 -15.81 17.28
N LYS A 71 25.39 -14.83 16.70
CA LYS A 71 25.76 -13.58 17.35
C LYS A 71 24.88 -12.39 16.98
N THR A 72 24.21 -12.43 15.83
CA THR A 72 23.53 -11.26 15.25
C THR A 72 22.16 -11.61 14.75
N ASP A 73 21.19 -10.74 15.01
CA ASP A 73 19.84 -10.89 14.47
C ASP A 73 19.79 -10.76 12.94
N THR A 74 18.70 -11.24 12.36
CA THR A 74 18.26 -10.95 10.99
C THR A 74 18.11 -9.44 10.80
N VAL A 75 18.54 -8.93 9.65
CA VAL A 75 18.22 -7.56 9.22
C VAL A 75 17.28 -7.65 8.03
N CYS A 76 16.11 -7.03 8.18
CA CYS A 76 15.11 -6.91 7.13
C CYS A 76 15.27 -5.60 6.37
N ASP A 77 14.94 -5.61 5.08
CA ASP A 77 14.83 -4.40 4.25
C ASP A 77 13.57 -4.48 3.39
N VAL A 78 13.28 -3.41 2.66
CA VAL A 78 11.97 -3.18 2.05
C VAL A 78 11.93 -3.64 0.59
N LEU A 79 10.92 -4.42 0.24
CA LEU A 79 10.65 -4.84 -1.14
C LEU A 79 10.23 -3.67 -2.03
N ASN A 80 10.46 -3.78 -3.33
CA ASN A 80 10.03 -2.77 -4.30
C ASN A 80 8.50 -2.57 -4.24
N GLY A 81 8.08 -1.30 -4.33
CA GLY A 81 6.68 -0.91 -4.18
C GLY A 81 6.24 -0.73 -2.72
N TYR A 82 7.16 -0.78 -1.77
CA TYR A 82 6.95 -0.50 -0.36
C TYR A 82 7.96 0.54 0.13
N TYR A 83 7.65 1.20 1.25
CA TYR A 83 8.56 2.07 1.98
C TYR A 83 8.61 1.69 3.46
N CYS A 84 9.72 2.02 4.12
CA CYS A 84 9.88 1.73 5.54
C CYS A 84 9.13 2.75 6.40
N LYS A 85 8.17 2.29 7.18
CA LYS A 85 7.46 3.10 8.18
C LYS A 85 8.17 3.12 9.53
N ARG A 86 8.85 2.03 9.89
CA ARG A 86 9.60 1.94 11.16
C ARG A 86 10.99 1.36 10.94
N LEU A 87 11.99 2.24 11.03
CA LEU A 87 13.41 1.89 11.00
C LEU A 87 13.81 1.21 12.31
N ILE A 88 14.67 0.20 12.22
CA ILE A 88 15.33 -0.43 13.39
C ILE A 88 16.64 0.32 13.70
N ASP A 89 17.42 0.54 12.65
CA ASP A 89 18.64 1.34 12.62
C ASP A 89 18.72 2.07 11.26
N SER A 90 19.88 2.62 10.87
CA SER A 90 20.04 3.25 9.56
C SER A 90 19.87 2.28 8.38
N ASN A 91 19.99 0.97 8.61
CA ASN A 91 20.17 -0.04 7.58
C ASN A 91 19.03 -1.05 7.46
N GLY A 92 18.14 -1.15 8.45
CA GLY A 92 17.06 -2.13 8.54
C GLY A 92 15.67 -1.55 8.79
N CYS A 93 14.64 -2.30 8.38
CA CYS A 93 13.24 -1.95 8.50
C CYS A 93 12.45 -3.02 9.26
N SER A 94 11.69 -2.62 10.29
CA SER A 94 10.81 -3.52 11.05
C SER A 94 9.37 -3.55 10.55
N LEU A 95 8.95 -2.48 9.86
CA LEU A 95 7.59 -2.34 9.36
C LEU A 95 7.63 -1.59 8.03
N ALA A 96 7.20 -2.25 6.97
CA ALA A 96 7.03 -1.66 5.66
C ALA A 96 5.55 -1.47 5.34
N GLU A 97 5.25 -0.45 4.55
CA GLU A 97 3.92 -0.19 3.99
C GLU A 97 4.03 -0.06 2.48
N LYS A 98 3.00 -0.51 1.78
CA LYS A 98 2.95 -0.41 0.32
C LYS A 98 2.89 1.06 -0.08
N HIS A 99 3.55 1.42 -1.16
CA HIS A 99 3.45 2.77 -1.71
C HIS A 99 2.00 3.10 -2.05
N SER A 100 1.58 4.32 -1.70
CA SER A 100 0.28 4.88 -2.06
C SER A 100 0.14 4.96 -3.57
N GLN A 101 -1.07 4.66 -4.04
CA GLN A 101 -1.46 4.88 -5.43
C GLN A 101 -2.15 6.23 -5.52
N CYS A 102 -1.75 7.04 -6.48
CA CYS A 102 -2.43 8.31 -6.73
C CYS A 102 -3.78 8.05 -7.38
N GLU A 103 -4.77 8.85 -6.99
CA GLU A 103 -6.12 8.69 -7.48
C GLU A 103 -6.29 9.27 -8.89
N ALA A 104 -7.39 8.92 -9.55
CA ALA A 104 -7.78 9.58 -10.79
C ALA A 104 -7.92 11.10 -10.57
N GLY A 105 -7.42 11.88 -11.52
CA GLY A 105 -7.30 13.34 -11.39
C GLY A 105 -6.00 13.81 -10.73
N GLN A 106 -5.17 12.90 -10.20
CA GLN A 106 -3.86 13.20 -9.65
C GLN A 106 -2.73 12.66 -10.53
N ARG A 107 -1.50 13.09 -10.27
CA ARG A 107 -0.28 12.53 -10.85
C ARG A 107 0.70 12.18 -9.75
N ILE A 108 1.65 11.31 -10.09
CA ILE A 108 2.85 11.15 -9.29
C ILE A 108 3.67 12.44 -9.43
N LYS A 109 3.88 13.11 -8.29
CA LYS A 109 4.81 14.24 -8.17
C LYS A 109 6.20 13.75 -7.88
N GLU A 110 6.33 12.88 -6.88
CA GLU A 110 7.57 12.23 -6.48
C GLU A 110 7.30 10.73 -6.32
N SER A 111 8.12 9.91 -6.94
CA SER A 111 8.02 8.46 -6.82
C SER A 111 8.43 8.01 -5.42
N GLY A 112 7.72 7.03 -4.87
CA GLY A 112 8.09 6.41 -3.60
C GLY A 112 9.50 5.80 -3.64
N THR A 113 10.17 5.84 -2.49
CA THR A 113 11.48 5.22 -2.27
C THR A 113 11.37 4.14 -1.18
N SER A 114 12.47 3.46 -0.84
CA SER A 114 12.49 2.54 0.31
C SER A 114 12.30 3.25 1.67
N ARG A 115 12.31 4.59 1.70
CA ARG A 115 12.23 5.42 2.92
C ARG A 115 11.08 6.43 2.90
N SER A 116 10.45 6.65 1.76
CA SER A 116 9.37 7.63 1.60
C SER A 116 8.26 7.05 0.72
N ASP A 117 7.04 7.44 1.02
CA ASP A 117 5.89 7.10 0.19
C ASP A 117 5.87 7.90 -1.12
N THR A 118 5.03 7.48 -2.05
CA THR A 118 4.71 8.23 -3.27
C THR A 118 3.96 9.51 -2.91
N VAL A 119 4.40 10.63 -3.49
CA VAL A 119 3.72 11.93 -3.32
C VAL A 119 2.84 12.19 -4.53
N CYS A 120 1.55 12.39 -4.28
CA CYS A 120 0.55 12.68 -5.29
C CYS A 120 0.25 14.19 -5.36
N GLU A 121 -0.05 14.68 -6.56
CA GLU A 121 -0.44 16.06 -6.79
C GLU A 121 -1.63 16.12 -7.76
N ASP A 122 -2.59 17.00 -7.51
CA ASP A 122 -3.74 17.18 -8.39
C ASP A 122 -3.32 17.73 -9.76
N CYS A 123 -3.99 17.28 -10.82
CA CYS A 123 -3.76 17.82 -12.16
C CYS A 123 -4.23 19.28 -12.25
N GLN A 124 -3.43 20.10 -12.94
CA GLN A 124 -3.80 21.47 -13.24
C GLN A 124 -5.05 21.54 -14.14
N PRO A 125 -5.82 22.64 -14.08
CA PRO A 125 -6.96 22.84 -14.97
C PRO A 125 -6.61 22.62 -16.44
N GLY A 126 -7.45 21.88 -17.16
CA GLY A 126 -7.20 21.48 -18.55
C GLY A 126 -6.41 20.17 -18.72
N PHE A 127 -5.99 19.54 -17.63
CA PHE A 127 -5.31 18.25 -17.63
C PHE A 127 -6.07 17.21 -16.79
N PHE A 128 -5.86 15.93 -17.09
CA PHE A 128 -6.43 14.81 -16.34
C PHE A 128 -5.52 13.59 -16.39
N SER A 129 -5.51 12.81 -15.30
CA SER A 129 -4.91 11.48 -15.25
C SER A 129 -5.98 10.46 -14.91
N LYS A 130 -6.08 9.39 -15.71
CA LYS A 130 -7.03 8.30 -15.45
C LYS A 130 -6.49 7.31 -14.42
N ASP A 131 -5.18 7.11 -14.43
CA ASP A 131 -4.45 6.08 -13.70
C ASP A 131 -3.62 6.63 -12.54
N GLY A 132 -3.68 7.94 -12.28
CA GLY A 132 -2.93 8.59 -11.21
C GLY A 132 -1.45 8.78 -11.51
N VAL A 133 -0.96 8.40 -12.69
CA VAL A 133 0.48 8.39 -12.99
C VAL A 133 0.92 9.73 -13.56
N LYS A 134 0.28 10.17 -14.65
CA LYS A 134 0.63 11.40 -15.36
C LYS A 134 -0.61 12.17 -15.80
N CYS A 135 -0.53 13.49 -15.66
CA CYS A 135 -1.52 14.39 -16.20
C CYS A 135 -1.33 14.52 -17.72
N THR A 136 -2.42 14.35 -18.47
CA THR A 136 -2.45 14.56 -19.92
C THR A 136 -3.47 15.63 -20.23
N ALA A 137 -3.16 16.49 -21.21
CA ALA A 137 -4.09 17.52 -21.64
C ALA A 137 -5.41 16.88 -22.08
N TRP A 138 -6.53 17.51 -21.75
CA TRP A 138 -7.81 17.07 -22.28
C TRP A 138 -7.73 17.07 -23.80
N LYS A 139 -8.18 15.98 -24.43
CA LYS A 139 -8.51 16.06 -25.85
C LYS A 139 -9.73 16.98 -25.93
N THR A 140 -9.56 18.16 -26.52
CA THR A 140 -10.68 19.02 -26.88
C THR A 140 -11.63 18.18 -27.72
N ALA A 141 -12.78 17.82 -27.14
CA ALA A 141 -13.88 17.35 -27.96
C ALA A 141 -14.24 18.53 -28.86
N VAL A 142 -13.97 18.39 -30.16
CA VAL A 142 -14.47 19.32 -31.17
C VAL A 142 -15.97 19.55 -30.93
N PRO A 143 -16.45 20.79 -31.10
CA PRO A 143 -17.83 21.15 -30.80
C PRO A 143 -18.75 20.51 -31.83
N HIS A 144 -19.19 19.28 -31.61
CA HIS A 144 -20.28 18.68 -32.37
C HIS A 144 -21.48 18.50 -31.45
N HIS A 145 -22.25 19.59 -31.29
CA HIS A 145 -23.62 19.70 -31.79
C HIS A 145 -24.24 21.00 -31.26
N ILE A 146 -24.38 22.00 -32.15
CA ILE A 146 -25.31 23.11 -31.92
C ILE A 146 -26.71 22.54 -32.21
N ILE A 147 -27.57 22.41 -31.20
CA ILE A 147 -29.00 22.15 -31.43
C ILE A 147 -29.70 23.52 -31.38
N CYS A 148 -30.08 24.04 -32.55
CA CYS A 148 -30.97 25.19 -32.65
C CYS A 148 -32.40 24.72 -32.36
N ASN A 149 -32.98 25.13 -31.23
CA ASN A 149 -34.43 25.14 -31.05
C ASN A 149 -34.90 26.59 -30.91
N ASN A 150 -36.12 26.87 -31.37
CA ASN A 150 -36.69 28.21 -31.63
C ASN A 150 -36.88 29.15 -30.40
N ILE A 151 -36.17 28.95 -29.28
CA ILE A 151 -36.25 29.81 -28.08
C ILE A 151 -34.85 30.03 -27.43
N GLY A 152 -33.80 30.14 -28.25
CA GLY A 152 -32.48 30.62 -27.81
C GLY A 152 -31.36 29.58 -27.79
N ILE A 153 -30.12 30.09 -27.80
CA ILE A 153 -28.89 29.28 -27.81
C ILE A 153 -28.56 28.89 -26.37
N THR A 154 -28.58 27.61 -26.04
CA THR A 154 -27.98 27.08 -24.81
C THR A 154 -26.69 26.35 -25.19
N LEU A 155 -25.54 26.90 -24.78
CA LEU A 155 -24.25 26.23 -24.97
C LEU A 155 -24.12 25.14 -23.90
N TYR A 156 -23.79 23.91 -24.30
CA TYR A 156 -23.40 22.85 -23.37
C TYR A 156 -22.07 22.29 -23.84
N THR A 157 -21.05 22.32 -22.98
CA THR A 157 -19.78 21.64 -23.26
C THR A 157 -19.90 20.20 -22.78
N VAL A 158 -20.11 19.25 -23.70
CA VAL A 158 -20.18 17.83 -23.37
C VAL A 158 -18.76 17.24 -23.43
N CYS A 159 -18.14 17.05 -22.28
CA CYS A 159 -16.85 16.35 -22.19
C CYS A 159 -17.09 14.84 -22.29
N ARG A 160 -16.86 14.25 -23.48
CA ARG A 160 -17.01 12.81 -23.72
C ARG A 160 -15.70 12.09 -23.42
N TYR A 161 -15.57 11.49 -22.23
CA TYR A 161 -14.62 10.40 -22.03
C TYR A 161 -15.29 9.09 -22.49
N SER A 162 -14.52 8.25 -23.18
CA SER A 162 -14.96 6.89 -23.47
C SER A 162 -15.28 6.17 -22.15
N LYS A 163 -16.58 5.97 -21.92
CA LYS A 163 -17.27 5.28 -20.81
C LYS A 163 -17.74 6.07 -19.57
N ASN A 164 -17.32 7.33 -19.34
CA ASN A 164 -17.91 8.15 -18.25
C ASN A 164 -18.29 9.55 -18.77
N MET A 165 -19.54 9.93 -18.55
CA MET A 165 -20.20 11.14 -19.06
C MET A 165 -20.33 12.17 -17.94
N CYS A 166 -19.77 13.36 -18.11
CA CYS A 166 -20.04 14.53 -17.26
C CYS A 166 -20.85 15.54 -18.10
N LEU A 167 -22.01 15.98 -17.58
CA LEU A 167 -22.89 16.98 -18.20
C LEU A 167 -22.90 18.24 -17.33
N TYR A 168 -22.82 19.43 -17.92
CA TYR A 168 -23.01 20.70 -17.22
C TYR A 168 -23.84 21.69 -18.05
N PRO A 169 -24.85 22.39 -17.49
CA PRO A 169 -25.48 23.56 -18.09
C PRO A 169 -24.68 24.84 -17.81
N SER A 170 -24.10 25.48 -18.83
CA SER A 170 -23.49 26.80 -18.62
C SER A 170 -24.55 27.90 -18.58
N VAL A 171 -24.87 28.40 -17.39
CA VAL A 171 -25.33 29.78 -17.23
C VAL A 171 -24.08 30.61 -16.93
N TYR A 172 -23.76 31.56 -17.82
CA TYR A 172 -22.71 32.53 -17.57
C TYR A 172 -23.14 33.42 -16.40
N ASP A 173 -22.54 33.20 -15.23
CA ASP A 173 -22.57 34.17 -14.16
C ASP A 173 -21.13 34.47 -13.72
N LYS A 174 -20.80 35.76 -13.63
CA LYS A 174 -19.43 36.30 -13.54
C LYS A 174 -18.77 36.11 -12.16
N GLU A 175 -19.39 35.38 -11.24
CA GLU A 175 -18.86 35.19 -9.87
C GLU A 175 -18.84 33.74 -9.37
N SER A 176 -19.10 32.75 -10.22
CA SER A 176 -19.20 31.35 -9.77
C SER A 176 -17.85 30.61 -9.87
N LYS A 177 -17.29 30.26 -8.72
CA LYS A 177 -16.11 29.39 -8.55
C LYS A 177 -16.23 28.14 -9.44
N PRO A 178 -15.14 27.69 -10.11
CA PRO A 178 -15.21 26.53 -10.99
C PRO A 178 -15.63 25.29 -10.19
N CYS A 179 -16.54 24.50 -10.78
CA CYS A 179 -17.13 23.27 -10.25
C CYS A 179 -16.06 22.15 -10.15
N MET A 180 -15.04 22.36 -9.32
CA MET A 180 -13.89 21.47 -9.13
C MET A 180 -14.10 20.44 -8.01
N SER A 181 -15.23 20.46 -7.30
CA SER A 181 -15.46 19.59 -6.12
C SER A 181 -16.33 18.36 -6.37
N GLU A 182 -17.10 18.27 -7.45
CA GLU A 182 -18.15 17.22 -7.59
C GLU A 182 -17.79 16.04 -8.51
N CYS A 183 -16.69 16.12 -9.27
CA CYS A 183 -16.17 14.93 -9.98
C CYS A 183 -15.43 13.94 -9.06
N LYS A 184 -15.29 14.22 -7.76
CA LYS A 184 -14.76 13.26 -6.76
C LYS A 184 -15.74 12.11 -6.47
N SER A 185 -17.04 12.26 -6.77
CA SER A 185 -18.07 11.36 -6.25
C SER A 185 -18.79 10.51 -7.31
N SER A 186 -18.75 10.89 -8.59
CA SER A 186 -19.54 10.22 -9.64
C SER A 186 -19.00 8.84 -10.06
N VAL A 187 -17.75 8.52 -9.70
CA VAL A 187 -17.16 7.18 -9.92
C VAL A 187 -17.45 6.26 -8.72
N GLN A 188 -17.43 6.79 -7.50
CA GLN A 188 -17.74 6.04 -6.28
C GLN A 188 -19.23 5.66 -6.19
N LEU A 189 -20.13 6.58 -6.55
CA LEU A 189 -21.59 6.37 -6.45
C LEU A 189 -22.14 5.28 -7.38
N LYS A 190 -21.43 4.94 -8.47
CA LYS A 190 -21.95 4.00 -9.47
C LYS A 190 -21.72 2.54 -9.09
N MET A 191 -20.88 2.27 -8.09
CA MET A 191 -20.63 0.91 -7.59
C MET A 191 -21.63 0.48 -6.50
N GLU A 192 -22.22 1.39 -5.73
CA GLU A 192 -23.21 1.04 -4.71
C GLU A 192 -24.62 0.79 -5.30
N LEU A 193 -24.94 1.37 -6.45
CA LEU A 193 -26.25 1.22 -7.11
C LEU A 193 -26.41 -0.06 -7.95
N LEU A 194 -25.33 -0.79 -8.24
CA LEU A 194 -25.39 -2.03 -9.04
C LEU A 194 -25.64 -3.31 -8.22
N GLN A 195 -25.74 -3.23 -6.88
CA GLN A 195 -26.00 -4.39 -6.02
C GLN A 195 -27.46 -4.51 -5.53
N GLN A 196 -28.39 -3.65 -5.96
CA GLN A 196 -29.76 -3.61 -5.42
C GLN A 196 -30.92 -3.86 -6.41
N LEU A 197 -30.67 -4.35 -7.63
CA LEU A 197 -31.77 -4.65 -8.56
C LEU A 197 -32.00 -6.17 -8.73
N PRO A 198 -33.22 -6.69 -8.48
CA PRO A 198 -33.52 -8.11 -8.58
C PRO A 198 -33.51 -8.59 -10.04
N VAL A 199 -32.94 -9.78 -10.25
CA VAL A 199 -32.91 -10.48 -11.54
C VAL A 199 -34.34 -10.94 -11.89
N ASN A 200 -35.00 -10.24 -12.81
CA ASN A 200 -36.21 -10.74 -13.47
C ASN A 200 -35.85 -11.23 -14.88
N THR A 201 -35.89 -12.54 -15.05
CA THR A 201 -35.74 -13.23 -16.34
C THR A 201 -37.04 -13.13 -17.11
N GLY A 202 -37.01 -12.55 -18.31
CA GLY A 202 -38.20 -12.55 -19.16
C GLY A 202 -38.06 -11.82 -20.48
N ARG A 203 -37.61 -12.53 -21.53
CA ARG A 203 -38.16 -12.38 -22.89
C ARG A 203 -37.52 -13.39 -23.84
N LYS A 204 -38.34 -14.13 -24.59
CA LYS A 204 -38.27 -14.16 -26.06
C LYS A 204 -39.65 -14.48 -26.64
N HIS A 205 -40.19 -13.53 -27.41
CA HIS A 205 -41.18 -13.80 -28.45
C HIS A 205 -40.44 -14.12 -29.75
N ALA A 206 -40.90 -15.13 -30.48
CA ALA A 206 -40.73 -15.24 -31.92
C ALA A 206 -41.91 -16.07 -32.47
N GLY A 207 -42.72 -15.47 -33.34
CA GLY A 207 -43.83 -16.14 -34.00
C GLY A 207 -43.39 -16.96 -35.22
N LYS A 208 -44.22 -17.92 -35.62
CA LYS A 208 -44.26 -18.46 -36.98
C LYS A 208 -45.67 -18.98 -37.30
N LEU A 209 -46.22 -18.50 -38.42
CA LEU A 209 -47.49 -18.89 -39.02
C LEU A 209 -47.37 -20.17 -39.88
N PHE A 210 -48.54 -20.75 -40.18
CA PHE A 210 -48.93 -21.75 -41.20
C PHE A 210 -48.98 -23.25 -40.83
N GLY A 211 -50.22 -23.76 -40.68
CA GLY A 211 -50.87 -24.54 -41.75
C GLY A 211 -51.08 -26.06 -41.57
N LYS A 212 -52.36 -26.49 -41.71
CA LYS A 212 -52.88 -27.84 -42.03
C LYS A 212 -52.73 -28.88 -40.89
N LYS A 213 -53.71 -29.72 -40.53
CA LYS A 213 -54.94 -30.25 -41.13
C LYS A 213 -55.98 -30.44 -40.02
#